data_AF-A0A1M5DRW4-F1
#
_entry.id   AF-A0A1M5DRW4-F1
#
_cell.length_a   1.000
_cell.length_b   1.000
_cell.length_c   1.000
_cell.angle_alpha   90.00
_cell.angle_beta   90.00
_cell.angle_gamma   90.00
#
_symmetry.space_group_name_H-M   'P 1'
#
loop_
_entity.id
_entity.type
_entity.pdbx_description
1 polymer ?
#
loop_
_entity_poly.entity_id
_entity_poly.type
_entity_poly.pdbx_seq_one_letter_code
_entity_poly.pdbx_strand_id
1 'polypeptide(L)'
;MATKEVLKQLIDHLYEFENQYQGDKDYNMTDFLGFLNAGQIHQPPNTRELAGGEEEWVRDNQDQNTEIARMLVFIYRYAVIYFKKALKESNINTLDEFSFLIVLMTYPFLTKTELINKLIMEKTSGVEVIKRLLKQGLIREFDNPNDKRSIMVAITPKGKKELSELLPKMGLVGSVVVGNLNSTEISSLSFLLQKLDYHHNDLFINYKGLSLEELSQKARELKKDI
;
A
#
# COMPACT_ATOMS: atom_id res chain seq x y z
N MET A 1 -23.94 -16.56 -24.22
CA MET A 1 -23.76 -17.99 -23.87
C MET A 1 -23.06 -18.14 -22.53
N ALA A 2 -21.94 -17.45 -22.27
CA ALA A 2 -21.24 -17.47 -20.97
C ALA A 2 -22.12 -17.14 -19.74
N THR A 3 -23.01 -16.14 -19.83
CA THR A 3 -23.87 -15.71 -18.70
C THR A 3 -24.81 -16.80 -18.17
N LYS A 4 -25.32 -17.68 -19.06
CA LYS A 4 -26.18 -18.80 -18.65
C LYS A 4 -25.37 -19.88 -17.93
N GLU A 5 -24.10 -20.02 -18.28
CA GLU A 5 -23.21 -21.01 -17.67
C GLU A 5 -22.75 -20.56 -16.28
N VAL A 6 -22.37 -19.29 -16.14
CA VAL A 6 -22.04 -18.69 -14.83
C VAL A 6 -23.21 -18.78 -13.86
N LEU A 7 -24.45 -18.56 -14.34
CA LEU A 7 -25.63 -18.70 -13.48
C LEU A 7 -25.84 -20.14 -12.99
N LYS A 8 -25.63 -21.14 -13.86
CA LYS A 8 -25.69 -22.56 -13.45
C LYS A 8 -24.61 -22.86 -12.41
N GLN A 9 -23.37 -22.43 -12.66
CA GLN A 9 -22.28 -22.60 -11.71
C GLN A 9 -22.59 -21.95 -10.36
N LEU A 10 -23.14 -20.74 -10.32
CA LEU A 10 -23.56 -20.09 -9.08
C LEU A 10 -24.61 -20.90 -8.32
N ILE A 11 -25.58 -21.47 -9.04
CA ILE A 11 -26.60 -22.34 -8.44
C ILE A 11 -25.96 -23.61 -7.90
N ASP A 12 -25.05 -24.25 -8.64
CA ASP A 12 -24.36 -25.46 -8.21
C ASP A 12 -23.53 -25.21 -6.93
N HIS A 13 -22.80 -24.09 -6.89
CA HIS A 13 -22.02 -23.72 -5.71
C HIS A 13 -22.90 -23.37 -4.51
N LEU A 14 -24.09 -22.81 -4.75
CA LEU A 14 -25.05 -22.55 -3.68
C LEU A 14 -25.53 -23.86 -3.05
N TYR A 15 -25.82 -24.87 -3.86
CA TYR A 15 -26.16 -26.21 -3.35
C TYR A 15 -24.99 -26.87 -2.60
N GLU A 16 -23.76 -26.72 -3.08
CA GLU A 16 -22.57 -27.20 -2.36
C GLU A 16 -22.40 -26.51 -1.00
N PHE A 17 -22.62 -25.19 -0.95
CA PHE A 17 -22.59 -24.41 0.28
C PHE A 17 -23.66 -24.89 1.27
N GLU A 18 -24.91 -25.05 0.82
CA GLU A 18 -26.01 -25.54 1.65
C GLU A 18 -25.71 -26.91 2.28
N ASN A 19 -25.12 -27.82 1.51
CA ASN A 19 -24.78 -29.16 2.01
C ASN A 19 -23.64 -29.14 3.04
N GLN A 20 -22.77 -28.13 3.02
CA GLN A 20 -21.61 -28.00 3.91
C GLN A 20 -21.87 -27.04 5.08
N TYR A 21 -22.95 -26.26 5.03
CA TYR A 21 -23.26 -25.28 6.05
C TYR A 21 -23.73 -25.95 7.35
N GLN A 22 -22.98 -25.73 8.44
CA GLN A 22 -23.25 -26.29 9.77
C GLN A 22 -23.73 -25.23 10.78
N GLY A 23 -24.16 -24.05 10.31
CA GLY A 23 -24.60 -22.96 11.19
C GLY A 23 -26.04 -23.15 11.69
N ASP A 24 -26.30 -22.69 12.91
CA ASP A 24 -27.62 -22.75 13.56
C ASP A 24 -28.65 -21.70 13.06
N LYS A 25 -28.28 -20.84 12.10
CA LYS A 25 -29.11 -19.73 11.58
C LYS A 25 -29.13 -19.71 10.06
N ASP A 26 -30.13 -19.02 9.48
CA ASP A 26 -30.16 -18.73 8.05
C ASP A 26 -28.87 -18.01 7.61
N TYR A 27 -28.26 -18.51 6.53
CA TYR A 27 -27.06 -17.92 5.93
C TYR A 27 -27.44 -16.73 5.02
N ASN A 28 -26.52 -15.79 4.83
CA ASN A 28 -26.71 -14.65 3.95
C ASN A 28 -25.67 -14.62 2.81
N MET A 29 -25.80 -13.64 1.91
CA MET A 29 -24.91 -13.49 0.75
C MET A 29 -23.43 -13.36 1.14
N THR A 30 -23.11 -12.76 2.29
CA THR A 30 -21.73 -12.65 2.79
C THR A 30 -21.17 -14.01 3.18
N ASP A 31 -21.98 -14.88 3.81
CA ASP A 31 -21.58 -16.24 4.18
C ASP A 31 -21.33 -17.08 2.92
N PHE A 32 -22.21 -16.94 1.92
CA PHE A 32 -22.06 -17.61 0.63
C PHE A 32 -20.83 -17.10 -0.16
N LEU A 33 -20.57 -15.79 -0.18
CA LEU A 33 -19.35 -15.23 -0.76
C LEU A 33 -18.10 -15.71 -0.04
N GLY A 34 -18.16 -15.87 1.29
CA GLY A 34 -17.09 -16.46 2.09
C GLY A 34 -16.77 -17.89 1.66
N PHE A 35 -17.82 -18.71 1.47
CA PHE A 35 -17.68 -20.07 0.95
C PHE A 35 -17.11 -20.10 -0.48
N LEU A 36 -17.65 -19.27 -1.37
CA LEU A 36 -17.15 -19.17 -2.74
C LEU A 36 -15.66 -18.78 -2.74
N ASN A 37 -15.26 -17.79 -1.95
CA ASN A 37 -13.85 -17.40 -1.87
C ASN A 37 -12.94 -18.47 -1.25
N ALA A 38 -13.48 -19.31 -0.36
CA ALA A 38 -12.74 -20.42 0.25
C ALA A 38 -12.61 -21.64 -0.69
N GLY A 39 -13.65 -21.96 -1.47
CA GLY A 39 -13.69 -23.09 -2.40
C GLY A 39 -13.13 -22.74 -3.80
N GLN A 40 -13.34 -21.50 -4.25
CA GLN A 40 -12.76 -20.92 -5.45
C GLN A 40 -11.45 -20.22 -5.10
N ILE A 41 -10.46 -20.98 -4.62
CA ILE A 41 -9.08 -20.58 -4.88
C ILE A 41 -8.91 -20.75 -6.39
N HIS A 42 -9.34 -19.74 -7.16
CA HIS A 42 -8.82 -19.56 -8.51
C HIS A 42 -7.31 -19.52 -8.31
N GLN A 43 -6.62 -20.61 -8.68
CA GLN A 43 -5.18 -20.56 -8.79
C GLN A 43 -4.91 -19.39 -9.73
N PRO A 44 -4.22 -18.32 -9.27
CA PRO A 44 -3.90 -17.22 -10.16
C PRO A 44 -3.20 -17.83 -11.39
N PRO A 45 -3.50 -17.35 -12.60
CA PRO A 45 -2.96 -17.95 -13.82
C PRO A 45 -1.43 -18.03 -13.70
N ASN A 46 -0.92 -19.25 -13.65
CA ASN A 46 0.49 -19.59 -13.44
C ASN A 46 1.15 -18.85 -12.27
N THR A 47 0.96 -19.36 -11.04
CA THR A 47 1.81 -18.97 -9.91
C THR A 47 3.27 -19.16 -10.31
N ARG A 48 4.01 -18.05 -10.39
CA ARG A 48 5.43 -18.07 -10.70
C ARG A 48 6.14 -19.02 -9.75
N GLU A 49 6.98 -19.91 -10.27
CA GLU A 49 7.85 -20.74 -9.44
C GLU A 49 8.85 -19.85 -8.69
N LEU A 50 8.69 -19.78 -7.37
CA LEU A 50 9.52 -19.00 -6.45
C LEU A 50 10.27 -19.88 -5.46
N ALA A 51 9.65 -20.97 -5.03
CA ALA A 51 10.20 -21.88 -4.02
C ALA A 51 11.02 -23.00 -4.67
N GLY A 52 12.22 -23.24 -4.15
CA GLY A 52 12.96 -24.48 -4.38
C GLY A 52 12.35 -25.67 -3.63
N GLY A 53 13.02 -26.82 -3.70
CA GLY A 53 12.57 -28.08 -3.08
C GLY A 53 13.36 -28.54 -1.86
N GLU A 54 14.29 -27.73 -1.33
CA GLU A 54 15.26 -28.20 -0.33
C GLU A 54 14.73 -28.29 1.10
N GLU A 55 13.88 -27.34 1.52
CA GLU A 55 13.43 -27.22 2.91
C GLU A 55 11.90 -27.19 2.98
N GLU A 56 11.29 -28.37 3.14
CA GLU A 56 9.83 -28.54 3.12
C GLU A 56 9.12 -27.79 4.26
N TRP A 57 9.74 -27.66 5.44
CA TRP A 57 9.17 -26.93 6.58
C TRP A 57 8.90 -25.45 6.28
N VAL A 58 9.63 -24.87 5.31
CA VAL A 58 9.40 -23.48 4.86
C VAL A 58 8.06 -23.35 4.13
N ARG A 59 7.59 -24.43 3.50
CA ARG A 59 6.26 -24.49 2.88
C ARG A 59 5.17 -24.65 3.94
N ASP A 60 5.43 -25.49 4.95
CA ASP A 60 4.48 -25.78 6.03
C ASP A 60 4.18 -24.57 6.93
N ASN A 61 5.05 -23.56 6.94
CA ASN A 61 4.88 -22.31 7.68
C ASN A 61 4.33 -21.15 6.82
N GLN A 62 3.89 -21.40 5.58
CA GLN A 62 3.23 -20.38 4.76
C GLN A 62 1.75 -20.32 5.08
N ASP A 63 1.32 -19.22 5.71
CA ASP A 63 -0.10 -18.87 5.80
C ASP A 63 -0.46 -17.80 4.73
N GLN A 64 -1.77 -17.56 4.55
CA GLN A 64 -2.24 -16.53 3.62
C GLN A 64 -1.72 -15.11 3.95
N ASN A 65 -1.45 -14.81 5.23
CA ASN A 65 -0.93 -13.51 5.63
C ASN A 65 0.51 -13.30 5.14
N THR A 66 1.35 -14.35 5.24
CA THR A 66 2.72 -14.33 4.73
C THR A 66 2.77 -14.18 3.22
N GLU A 67 1.80 -14.74 2.50
CA GLU A 67 1.69 -14.60 1.05
C GLU A 67 1.31 -13.16 0.66
N ILE A 68 0.34 -12.53 1.35
CA ILE A 68 0.00 -11.12 1.12
C ILE A 68 1.22 -10.22 1.37
N ALA A 69 1.92 -10.41 2.50
CA ALA A 69 3.11 -9.64 2.83
C ALA A 69 4.20 -9.78 1.75
N ARG A 70 4.40 -11.00 1.24
CA ARG A 70 5.33 -11.28 0.13
C ARG A 70 4.90 -10.55 -1.16
N MET A 71 3.63 -10.61 -1.52
CA MET A 71 3.10 -9.93 -2.71
C MET A 71 3.25 -8.42 -2.62
N LEU A 72 2.99 -7.81 -1.45
CA LEU A 72 3.23 -6.38 -1.22
C LEU A 72 4.69 -6.00 -1.49
N VAL A 73 5.65 -6.81 -1.02
CA VAL A 73 7.07 -6.60 -1.27
C VAL A 73 7.40 -6.71 -2.76
N PHE A 74 6.87 -7.71 -3.47
CA PHE A 74 7.14 -7.87 -4.90
C PHE A 74 6.56 -6.73 -5.73
N ILE A 75 5.30 -6.36 -5.48
CA ILE A 75 4.65 -5.25 -6.18
C ILE A 75 5.39 -3.94 -5.90
N TYR A 76 5.82 -3.68 -4.66
CA TYR A 76 6.67 -2.54 -4.34
C TYR A 76 7.99 -2.56 -5.13
N ARG A 77 8.67 -3.71 -5.22
CA ARG A 77 9.93 -3.85 -6.00
C ARG A 77 9.71 -3.58 -7.48
N TYR A 78 8.64 -4.09 -8.08
CA TYR A 78 8.29 -3.77 -9.47
C TYR A 78 8.02 -2.27 -9.64
N ALA A 79 7.24 -1.67 -8.74
CA ALA A 79 6.98 -0.23 -8.76
C ALA A 79 8.29 0.58 -8.71
N VAL A 80 9.23 0.25 -7.81
CA VAL A 80 10.55 0.90 -7.72
C VAL A 80 11.33 0.80 -9.04
N ILE A 81 11.28 -0.35 -9.71
CA ILE A 81 11.93 -0.54 -11.02
C ILE A 81 11.32 0.41 -12.07
N TYR A 82 9.99 0.55 -12.09
CA TYR A 82 9.31 1.45 -13.01
C TYR A 82 9.55 2.93 -12.67
N PHE A 83 9.53 3.30 -11.39
CA PHE A 83 9.86 4.64 -10.94
C PHE A 83 11.26 5.07 -11.39
N LYS A 84 12.27 4.19 -11.28
CA LYS A 84 13.62 4.48 -11.79
C LYS A 84 13.64 4.85 -13.28
N LYS A 85 12.75 4.26 -14.09
CA LYS A 85 12.63 4.62 -15.51
C LYS A 85 12.04 6.03 -15.68
N ALA A 86 11.02 6.37 -14.90
CA ALA A 86 10.41 7.71 -14.94
C ALA A 86 11.38 8.82 -14.49
N LEU A 87 12.27 8.53 -13.53
CA LEU A 87 13.19 9.49 -12.92
C LEU A 87 14.48 9.72 -13.71
N LYS A 88 14.80 8.93 -14.75
CA LYS A 88 16.11 8.92 -15.43
C LYS A 88 16.61 10.30 -15.93
N GLU A 89 15.70 11.21 -16.22
CA GLU A 89 15.99 12.56 -16.76
C GLU A 89 15.45 13.68 -15.86
N SER A 90 15.03 13.35 -14.64
CA SER A 90 14.49 14.32 -13.68
C SER A 90 15.59 14.80 -12.73
N ASN A 91 15.45 16.04 -12.23
CA ASN A 91 16.25 16.50 -11.09
C ASN A 91 15.85 15.82 -9.77
N ILE A 92 14.68 15.16 -9.75
CA ILE A 92 14.19 14.32 -8.66
C ILE A 92 14.79 12.92 -8.86
N ASN A 93 15.60 12.45 -7.92
CA ASN A 93 16.44 11.27 -8.13
C ASN A 93 15.88 9.99 -7.50
N THR A 94 15.00 10.12 -6.50
CA THR A 94 14.45 8.96 -5.78
C THR A 94 12.94 9.03 -5.65
N LEU A 95 12.32 7.88 -5.40
CA LEU A 95 10.89 7.80 -5.07
C LEU A 95 10.58 8.61 -3.81
N ASP A 96 11.46 8.57 -2.80
CA ASP A 96 11.28 9.37 -1.58
C ASP A 96 11.31 10.87 -1.87
N GLU A 97 12.25 11.35 -2.71
CA GLU A 97 12.30 12.77 -3.10
C GLU A 97 11.00 13.20 -3.80
N PHE A 98 10.48 12.35 -4.70
CA PHE A 98 9.17 12.55 -5.31
C PHE A 98 8.05 12.60 -4.27
N SER A 99 8.00 11.63 -3.35
CA SER A 99 6.99 11.53 -2.29
C SER A 99 6.98 12.76 -1.36
N PHE A 100 8.15 13.29 -1.01
CA PHE A 100 8.28 14.53 -0.22
C PHE A 100 7.70 15.72 -0.98
N LEU A 101 8.04 15.86 -2.26
CA LEU A 101 7.60 16.99 -3.08
C LEU A 101 6.10 16.94 -3.35
N ILE A 102 5.52 15.77 -3.64
CA ILE A 102 4.08 15.64 -3.91
C ILE A 102 3.25 15.96 -2.67
N VAL A 103 3.69 15.53 -1.47
CA VAL A 103 3.04 15.94 -0.22
C VAL A 103 3.18 17.44 -0.01
N LEU A 104 4.37 18.01 -0.15
CA LEU A 104 4.56 19.46 0.00
C LEU A 104 3.81 20.29 -1.05
N MET A 105 3.41 19.71 -2.18
CA MET A 105 2.57 20.38 -3.17
C MET A 105 1.12 20.60 -2.68
N THR A 106 0.66 19.83 -1.70
CA THR A 106 -0.71 19.92 -1.15
C THR A 106 -0.79 20.71 0.16
N TYR A 107 0.33 21.22 0.67
CA TYR A 107 0.38 22.01 1.91
C TYR A 107 1.10 23.35 1.68
N PRO A 108 0.72 24.43 2.37
CA PRO A 108 1.47 25.69 2.33
C PRO A 108 2.88 25.51 2.91
N PHE A 109 2.97 24.75 4.00
CA PHE A 109 4.21 24.35 4.67
C PHE A 109 3.90 23.24 5.69
N LEU A 110 4.93 22.52 6.12
CA LEU A 110 4.89 21.52 7.20
C LEU A 110 6.15 21.64 8.04
N THR A 111 6.12 21.19 9.30
CA THR A 111 7.36 20.93 10.03
C THR A 111 8.07 19.71 9.42
N LYS A 112 9.39 19.59 9.64
CA LYS A 112 10.17 18.42 9.19
C LYS A 112 9.59 17.11 9.75
N THR A 113 9.21 17.10 11.02
CA THR A 113 8.66 15.92 11.69
C THR A 113 7.31 15.52 11.11
N GLU A 114 6.40 16.47 10.86
CA GLU A 114 5.10 16.17 10.25
C GLU A 114 5.26 15.58 8.85
N LEU A 115 6.15 16.15 8.03
CA LEU A 115 6.41 15.65 6.68
C LEU A 115 6.97 14.23 6.70
N ILE A 116 7.93 13.96 7.58
CA ILE A 116 8.54 12.63 7.75
C ILE A 116 7.49 11.61 8.20
N ASN A 117 6.66 11.95 9.20
CA ASN A 117 5.64 11.06 9.72
C ASN A 117 4.54 10.77 8.68
N LYS A 118 4.12 11.79 7.89
CA LYS A 118 3.16 11.62 6.80
C LYS A 118 3.63 10.65 5.72
N LEU A 119 4.94 10.46 5.60
CA LEU A 119 5.56 9.56 4.62
C LEU A 119 6.04 8.25 5.24
N ILE A 120 5.69 8.00 6.51
CA ILE A 120 5.99 6.74 7.22
C ILE A 120 7.49 6.43 7.15
N MET A 121 8.32 7.46 7.36
CA MET A 121 9.77 7.34 7.30
C MET A 121 10.41 7.45 8.67
N GLU A 122 11.49 6.69 8.85
CA GLU A 122 12.39 6.89 9.98
C GLU A 122 13.02 8.28 9.96
N LYS A 123 13.17 8.86 11.15
CA LYS A 123 13.61 10.26 11.31
C LYS A 123 14.92 10.55 10.60
N THR A 124 15.90 9.66 10.72
CA THR A 124 17.24 9.81 10.13
C THR A 124 17.17 9.82 8.60
N SER A 125 16.48 8.86 8.00
CA SER A 125 16.28 8.75 6.56
C SER A 125 15.52 9.95 6.00
N GLY A 126 14.44 10.35 6.66
CA GLY A 126 13.62 11.50 6.25
C GLY A 126 14.39 12.82 6.30
N VAL A 127 15.22 13.04 7.33
CA VAL A 127 16.10 14.22 7.41
C VAL A 127 17.10 14.27 6.25
N GLU A 128 17.66 13.13 5.85
CA GLU A 128 18.61 13.08 4.74
C GLU A 128 17.91 13.36 3.39
N VAL A 129 16.67 12.90 3.18
CA VAL A 129 15.86 13.29 2.01
C VAL A 129 15.64 14.81 1.97
N ILE A 130 15.20 15.41 3.09
CA ILE A 130 14.99 16.86 3.21
C ILE A 130 16.28 17.63 2.88
N LYS A 131 17.43 17.19 3.40
CA LYS A 131 18.72 17.82 3.16
C LYS A 131 19.09 17.81 1.66
N ARG A 132 18.85 16.70 0.95
CA ARG A 132 19.08 16.62 -0.49
C ARG A 132 18.15 17.56 -1.26
N LEU A 133 16.86 17.61 -0.92
CA LEU A 133 15.90 18.51 -1.57
C LEU A 133 16.22 19.99 -1.34
N LEU A 134 16.69 20.35 -0.14
CA LEU A 134 17.19 21.70 0.17
C LEU A 134 18.41 22.04 -0.68
N LYS A 135 19.40 21.13 -0.76
CA LYS A 135 20.60 21.31 -1.58
C LYS A 135 20.28 21.48 -3.07
N GLN A 136 19.25 20.80 -3.57
CA GLN A 136 18.78 20.94 -4.95
C GLN A 136 17.92 22.20 -5.19
N GLY A 137 17.52 22.92 -4.13
CA GLY A 137 16.65 24.09 -4.19
C GLY A 137 15.19 23.78 -4.52
N LEU A 138 14.76 22.52 -4.37
CA LEU A 138 13.38 22.09 -4.66
C LEU A 138 12.43 22.39 -3.48
N ILE A 139 12.98 22.47 -2.28
CA ILE A 139 12.27 22.94 -1.08
C ILE A 139 13.07 24.06 -0.41
N ARG A 140 12.40 24.81 0.45
CA ARG A 140 13.00 25.85 1.31
C ARG A 140 12.61 25.62 2.75
N GLU A 141 13.44 26.07 3.67
CA GLU A 141 13.16 26.09 5.10
C GLU A 141 13.06 27.52 5.64
N PHE A 142 12.26 27.71 6.68
CA PHE A 142 12.10 29.00 7.36
C PHE A 142 11.57 28.80 8.79
N ASP A 143 11.82 29.77 9.66
CA ASP A 143 11.33 29.73 11.04
C ASP A 143 9.79 29.72 11.07
N ASN A 144 9.22 28.90 11.94
CA ASN A 144 7.78 28.93 12.16
C ASN A 144 7.38 30.29 12.78
N PRO A 145 6.47 31.05 12.15
CA PRO A 145 6.01 32.34 12.67
C PRO A 145 5.39 32.26 14.08
N ASN A 146 4.83 31.10 14.43
CA ASN A 146 4.11 30.88 15.69
C ASN A 146 4.98 30.21 16.78
N ASP A 147 6.11 29.60 16.41
CA ASP A 147 7.05 28.98 17.35
C ASP A 147 8.46 28.95 16.75
N LYS A 148 9.29 29.93 17.12
CA LYS A 148 10.66 30.08 16.60
C LYS A 148 11.57 28.88 16.88
N ARG A 149 11.16 27.91 17.70
CA ARG A 149 11.89 26.66 17.94
C ARG A 149 11.62 25.60 16.89
N SER A 150 10.62 25.79 16.04
CA SER A 150 10.24 24.85 14.97
C SER A 150 10.61 25.39 13.59
N ILE A 151 11.18 24.51 12.77
CA ILE A 151 11.56 24.83 11.38
C ILE A 151 10.50 24.26 10.44
N MET A 152 9.95 25.14 9.61
CA MET A 152 9.00 24.80 8.55
C MET A 152 9.72 24.53 7.24
N VAL A 153 9.14 23.65 6.43
CA VAL A 153 9.57 23.34 5.06
C VAL A 153 8.42 23.55 4.09
N ALA A 154 8.73 24.08 2.91
CA ALA A 154 7.76 24.28 1.82
C ALA A 154 8.42 24.02 0.47
N ILE A 155 7.63 23.57 -0.51
CA ILE A 155 8.09 23.42 -1.89
C ILE A 155 8.36 24.79 -2.53
N THR A 156 9.43 24.91 -3.30
CA THR A 156 9.76 26.15 -4.06
C THR A 156 9.04 26.17 -5.41
N PRO A 157 8.98 27.33 -6.10
CA PRO A 157 8.51 27.38 -7.49
C PRO A 157 9.29 26.43 -8.41
N LYS A 158 10.61 26.30 -8.20
CA LYS A 158 11.45 25.33 -8.90
C LYS A 158 10.97 23.91 -8.63
N GLY A 159 10.80 23.53 -7.37
CA GLY A 159 10.29 22.21 -6.98
C GLY A 159 8.94 21.88 -7.61
N LYS A 160 8.00 22.84 -7.62
CA LYS A 160 6.69 22.65 -8.26
C LYS A 160 6.81 22.40 -9.76
N LYS A 161 7.68 23.15 -10.45
CA LYS A 161 7.92 22.98 -11.89
C LYS A 161 8.47 21.58 -12.20
N GLU A 162 9.55 21.18 -11.54
CA GLU A 162 10.19 19.86 -11.72
C GLU A 162 9.20 18.72 -11.45
N LEU A 163 8.40 18.84 -10.38
CA LEU A 163 7.39 17.85 -10.05
C LEU A 163 6.29 17.77 -11.11
N SER A 164 5.83 18.92 -11.62
CA SER A 164 4.77 18.98 -12.64
C SER A 164 5.20 18.34 -13.96
N GLU A 165 6.47 18.51 -14.34
CA GLU A 165 7.05 17.86 -15.54
C GLU A 165 7.17 16.34 -15.36
N LEU A 166 7.32 15.86 -14.12
CA LEU A 166 7.44 14.44 -13.79
C LEU A 166 6.07 13.73 -13.65
N LEU A 167 5.01 14.44 -13.26
CA LEU A 167 3.68 13.86 -13.02
C LEU A 167 3.13 12.99 -14.16
N PRO A 168 3.22 13.38 -15.45
CA PRO A 168 2.75 12.52 -16.54
C PRO A 168 3.48 11.17 -16.60
N LYS A 169 4.81 11.17 -16.39
CA LYS A 169 5.61 9.94 -16.35
C LYS A 169 5.21 9.07 -15.15
N MET A 170 4.86 9.69 -14.01
CA MET A 170 4.35 8.97 -12.84
C MET A 170 2.96 8.36 -13.07
N GLY A 171 2.10 9.02 -13.86
CA GLY A 171 0.84 8.44 -14.32
C GLY A 171 1.03 7.15 -15.12
N LEU A 172 2.06 7.11 -15.97
CA LEU A 172 2.45 5.89 -16.70
C LEU A 172 2.96 4.79 -15.76
N VAL A 173 3.70 5.14 -14.70
CA VAL A 173 4.11 4.16 -13.69
C VAL A 173 2.87 3.57 -13.02
N GLY A 174 1.92 4.42 -12.62
CA GLY A 174 0.67 3.99 -12.00
C GLY A 174 -0.11 3.00 -12.87
N SER A 175 -0.25 3.27 -14.17
CA SER A 175 -0.95 2.36 -15.09
C SER A 175 -0.24 1.02 -15.26
N VAL A 176 1.10 1.01 -15.31
CA VAL A 176 1.88 -0.24 -15.42
C VAL A 176 1.83 -1.05 -14.12
N VAL A 177 1.79 -0.40 -12.95
CA VAL A 177 1.71 -1.09 -11.65
C VAL A 177 0.38 -1.80 -11.46
N VAL A 178 -0.74 -1.17 -11.81
CA VAL A 178 -2.07 -1.82 -11.73
C VAL A 178 -2.31 -2.81 -12.86
N GLY A 179 -1.58 -2.67 -13.97
CA GLY A 179 -1.42 -3.71 -14.99
C GLY A 179 -2.73 -4.20 -15.60
N ASN A 180 -3.06 -5.45 -15.28
CA ASN A 180 -4.20 -6.19 -15.85
C ASN A 180 -5.50 -6.06 -15.05
N LEU A 181 -5.54 -5.26 -13.98
CA LEU A 181 -6.75 -5.05 -13.19
C LEU A 181 -7.75 -4.18 -13.95
N ASN A 182 -9.03 -4.56 -13.90
CA ASN A 182 -10.13 -3.73 -14.39
C ASN A 182 -10.53 -2.66 -13.35
N SER A 183 -11.42 -1.73 -13.74
CA SER A 183 -11.83 -0.61 -12.88
C SER A 183 -12.44 -1.03 -11.54
N THR A 184 -13.22 -2.11 -11.52
CA THR A 184 -13.84 -2.63 -10.30
C THR A 184 -12.78 -3.25 -9.39
N GLU A 185 -11.87 -4.06 -9.94
CA GLU A 185 -10.76 -4.66 -9.20
C GLU A 185 -9.81 -3.61 -8.62
N ILE A 186 -9.47 -2.57 -9.39
CA ILE A 186 -8.68 -1.42 -8.92
C ILE A 186 -9.37 -0.75 -7.74
N SER A 187 -10.69 -0.55 -7.82
CA SER A 187 -11.47 0.09 -6.75
C SER A 187 -11.50 -0.77 -5.49
N SER A 188 -11.72 -2.08 -5.64
CA SER A 188 -11.67 -3.05 -4.53
C SER A 188 -10.29 -3.11 -3.88
N LEU A 189 -9.22 -3.20 -4.67
CA LEU A 189 -7.85 -3.21 -4.16
C LEU A 189 -7.54 -1.89 -3.43
N SER A 190 -7.91 -0.74 -4.01
CA SER A 190 -7.75 0.56 -3.37
C SER A 190 -8.44 0.62 -2.02
N PHE A 191 -9.68 0.14 -1.92
CA PHE A 191 -10.43 0.09 -0.66
C PHE A 191 -9.71 -0.78 0.40
N LEU A 192 -9.25 -1.97 0.00
CA LEU A 192 -8.54 -2.87 0.92
C LEU A 192 -7.20 -2.28 1.39
N LEU A 193 -6.43 -1.67 0.49
CA LEU A 193 -5.17 -1.00 0.83
C LEU A 193 -5.39 0.20 1.76
N GLN A 194 -6.44 1.01 1.54
CA GLN A 194 -6.79 2.12 2.44
C GLN A 194 -7.22 1.63 3.82
N LYS A 195 -7.97 0.52 3.89
CA LYS A 195 -8.33 -0.11 5.16
C LYS A 195 -7.09 -0.59 5.94
N LEU A 196 -6.12 -1.17 5.24
CA LEU A 196 -4.82 -1.55 5.82
C LEU A 196 -4.04 -0.32 6.28
N ASP A 197 -3.94 0.71 5.44
CA ASP A 197 -3.24 1.96 5.76
C ASP A 197 -3.82 2.63 7.02
N TYR A 198 -5.14 2.77 7.12
CA TYR A 198 -5.80 3.33 8.29
C TYR A 198 -5.41 2.59 9.58
N HIS A 199 -5.43 1.26 9.55
CA HIS A 199 -5.04 0.43 10.68
C HIS A 199 -3.56 0.58 11.04
N HIS A 200 -2.67 0.56 10.04
CA HIS A 200 -1.23 0.66 10.28
C HIS A 200 -0.76 2.07 10.64
N ASN A 201 -1.45 3.10 10.17
CA ASN A 201 -1.12 4.49 10.50
C ASN A 201 -1.32 4.76 11.98
N ASP A 202 -2.41 4.26 12.57
CA ASP A 202 -2.65 4.36 14.02
C ASP A 202 -1.54 3.66 14.82
N LEU A 203 -1.18 2.43 14.43
CA LEU A 203 -0.05 1.69 15.02
C LEU A 203 1.27 2.45 14.90
N PHE A 204 1.56 3.04 13.75
CA PHE A 204 2.79 3.78 13.50
C PHE A 204 2.88 5.08 14.32
N ILE A 205 1.78 5.83 14.41
CA ILE A 205 1.78 7.13 15.12
C ILE A 205 1.80 6.92 16.64
N ASN A 206 0.98 5.99 17.15
CA ASN A 206 0.71 5.87 18.57
C ASN A 206 1.51 4.76 19.27
N TYR A 207 2.01 3.76 18.52
CA TYR A 207 2.53 2.52 19.11
C TYR A 207 3.88 2.06 18.54
N LYS A 208 4.60 2.87 17.75
CA LYS A 208 5.89 2.51 17.13
C LYS A 208 7.01 2.04 18.07
N GLY A 209 6.91 2.33 19.37
CA GLY A 209 7.90 1.95 20.37
C GLY A 209 7.72 0.53 20.92
N LEU A 210 6.61 -0.13 20.60
CA LEU A 210 6.28 -1.47 21.06
C LEU A 210 7.11 -2.54 20.34
N SER A 211 7.30 -3.70 20.99
CA SER A 211 7.86 -4.89 20.34
C SER A 211 6.91 -5.44 19.27
N LEU A 212 7.40 -6.37 18.45
CA LEU A 212 6.57 -7.01 17.43
C LEU A 212 5.40 -7.81 18.05
N GLU A 213 5.65 -8.50 19.16
CA GLU A 213 4.64 -9.26 19.90
C GLU A 213 3.57 -8.33 20.46
N GLU A 214 3.98 -7.21 21.06
CA GLU A 214 3.08 -6.18 21.59
C GLU A 214 2.26 -5.51 20.47
N LEU A 215 2.88 -5.19 19.33
CA LEU A 215 2.19 -4.67 18.15
C LEU A 215 1.17 -5.67 17.59
N SER A 216 1.52 -6.96 17.54
CA SER A 216 0.62 -8.03 17.09
C SER A 216 -0.61 -8.13 17.99
N GLN A 217 -0.42 -8.05 19.32
CA GLN A 217 -1.53 -8.00 20.26
C GLN A 217 -2.37 -6.74 20.05
N LYS A 218 -1.73 -5.57 19.92
CA LYS A 218 -2.44 -4.30 19.74
C LYS A 218 -3.26 -4.25 18.46
N ALA A 219 -2.71 -4.76 17.37
CA ALA A 219 -3.40 -4.88 16.09
C ALA A 219 -4.68 -5.74 16.20
N ARG A 220 -4.68 -6.79 17.02
CA ARG A 220 -5.87 -7.63 17.25
C ARG A 220 -6.93 -6.94 18.09
N GLU A 221 -6.54 -6.08 19.04
CA GLU A 221 -7.47 -5.27 19.83
C GLU A 221 -8.21 -4.27 18.93
N LEU A 222 -7.46 -3.47 18.15
CA LEU A 222 -8.03 -2.44 17.27
C LEU A 222 -8.94 -3.00 16.17
N LYS A 223 -8.76 -4.26 15.76
CA LYS A 223 -9.64 -4.93 14.79
C LYS A 223 -11.05 -5.20 15.33
N LYS A 224 -11.26 -5.19 16.66
CA LYS A 224 -12.57 -5.47 17.27
C LYS A 224 -13.48 -4.23 17.35
N ASP A 225 -12.91 -3.04 17.14
CA ASP A 225 -13.60 -1.75 17.28
C ASP A 225 -14.11 -1.16 15.94
N ILE A 226 -13.99 -1.92 14.83
CA ILE A 226 -14.43 -1.54 13.47
C ILE A 226 -15.42 -2.59 12.95
#